data_AF-A0A6M1ZJC2-F1
#
_entry.id   AF-A0A6M1ZJC2-F1
#
_cell.length_a   1.000
_cell.length_b   1.000
_cell.length_c   1.000
_cell.angle_alpha   90.00
_cell.angle_beta   90.00
_cell.angle_gamma   90.00
#
_symmetry.space_group_name_H-M   'P 1'
#
loop_
_entity.id
_entity.type
_entity.pdbx_description
1 polymer ?
#
loop_
_entity_poly.entity_id
_entity_poly.type
_entity_poly.pdbx_seq_one_letter_code
_entity_poly.pdbx_strand_id
1 'polypeptide(L)'
;MGENPTELRNLYRDITLNPRDHNVLFAELANRYSYDQLEQVIGFLLKGLSYDLKSKGSSIQRPELMRLMTETRNLQSILWVHIFFKSRMRLIRSLFSKAELPYPKNITFEHLATQYISLVDQKYPSVLKLIQQTELLGFRTDVEQSIILNQFRDATRELSPRLYQSVKHRQNLRLVILETLEEVEAEEEEGEEA
;
A
#
# COMPACT_ATOMS: atom_id res chain seq x y z
N MET A 1 7.03 -21.61 8.00
CA MET A 1 6.24 -21.96 9.21
C MET A 1 4.87 -22.38 8.73
N GLY A 2 4.45 -23.60 9.07
CA GLY A 2 3.21 -24.20 8.56
C GLY A 2 2.01 -23.74 9.39
N GLU A 3 1.11 -23.00 8.75
CA GLU A 3 -0.20 -22.71 9.33
C GLU A 3 -1.01 -24.00 9.39
N ASN A 4 -1.69 -24.23 10.51
CA ASN A 4 -2.53 -25.40 10.71
C ASN A 4 -3.62 -25.43 9.62
N PRO A 5 -3.71 -26.48 8.78
CA PRO A 5 -4.72 -26.56 7.72
C PRO A 5 -6.16 -26.36 8.21
N THR A 6 -6.42 -26.68 9.48
CA THR A 6 -7.72 -26.45 10.11
C THR A 6 -7.98 -24.96 10.34
N GLU A 7 -6.98 -24.19 10.77
CA GLU A 7 -7.10 -22.76 11.01
C GLU A 7 -7.35 -22.00 9.70
N LEU A 8 -6.61 -22.33 8.64
CA LEU A 8 -6.81 -21.73 7.31
C LEU A 8 -8.20 -22.02 6.73
N ARG A 9 -8.72 -23.24 6.92
CA ARG A 9 -10.10 -23.58 6.52
C ARG A 9 -11.13 -22.83 7.35
N ASN A 10 -10.90 -22.67 8.65
CA ASN A 10 -11.80 -21.91 9.52
C ASN A 10 -11.81 -20.43 9.14
N LEU A 11 -10.64 -19.85 8.83
CA LEU A 11 -10.51 -18.50 8.31
C LEU A 11 -11.25 -18.34 6.98
N TYR A 12 -11.08 -19.27 6.04
CA TYR A 12 -11.81 -19.26 4.77
C TYR A 12 -13.32 -19.26 5.00
N ARG A 13 -13.82 -20.17 5.85
CA ARG A 13 -15.24 -20.23 6.21
C ARG A 13 -15.72 -18.92 6.80
N ASP A 14 -14.99 -18.36 7.77
CA ASP A 14 -15.34 -17.08 8.37
C ASP A 14 -15.44 -15.94 7.34
N ILE A 15 -14.45 -15.82 6.44
CA ILE A 15 -14.46 -14.79 5.39
C ILE A 15 -15.63 -14.97 4.43
N THR A 16 -15.94 -16.22 4.05
CA THR A 16 -17.05 -16.50 3.13
C THR A 16 -18.44 -16.34 3.76
N LEU A 17 -18.56 -16.55 5.08
CA LEU A 17 -19.83 -16.41 5.81
C LEU A 17 -20.06 -14.98 6.32
N ASN A 18 -18.97 -14.26 6.59
CA ASN A 18 -18.97 -12.88 7.08
C ASN A 18 -18.09 -12.02 6.15
N PRO A 19 -18.59 -11.65 4.95
CA PRO A 19 -17.81 -10.86 4.01
C PRO A 19 -17.49 -9.46 4.55
N ARG A 20 -16.23 -9.05 4.41
CA ARG A 20 -15.72 -7.72 4.78
C ARG A 20 -15.08 -7.05 3.57
N ASP A 21 -14.97 -5.73 3.62
CA ASP A 21 -14.16 -4.96 2.68
C ASP A 21 -12.66 -5.26 2.88
N HIS A 22 -11.89 -5.19 1.79
CA HIS A 22 -10.44 -5.44 1.78
C HIS A 22 -9.65 -4.64 2.83
N ASN A 23 -10.03 -3.41 3.16
CA ASN A 23 -9.32 -2.61 4.17
C ASN A 23 -9.51 -3.17 5.58
N VAL A 24 -10.75 -3.53 5.92
CA VAL A 24 -11.09 -4.17 7.21
C VAL A 24 -10.38 -5.51 7.32
N LEU A 25 -10.46 -6.32 6.26
CA LEU A 25 -9.83 -7.63 6.23
C LEU A 25 -8.30 -7.54 6.33
N PHE A 26 -7.68 -6.54 5.69
CA PHE A 26 -6.23 -6.32 5.83
C PHE A 26 -5.84 -5.99 7.25
N ALA A 27 -6.55 -5.06 7.91
CA ALA A 27 -6.26 -4.68 9.29
C ALA A 27 -6.43 -5.87 10.26
N GLU A 28 -7.47 -6.68 10.08
CA GLU A 28 -7.68 -7.90 10.89
C GLU A 28 -6.54 -8.90 10.73
N LEU A 29 -6.15 -9.17 9.48
CA LEU A 29 -5.13 -10.17 9.18
C LEU A 29 -3.73 -9.68 9.56
N ALA A 30 -3.41 -8.40 9.34
CA ALA A 30 -2.10 -7.83 9.68
C ALA A 30 -1.84 -7.79 11.19
N ASN A 31 -2.89 -7.78 12.01
CA ASN A 31 -2.77 -7.95 13.46
C ASN A 31 -2.55 -9.41 13.90
N ARG A 32 -2.79 -10.39 13.02
CA ARG A 32 -2.69 -11.83 13.32
C ARG A 32 -1.49 -12.51 12.69
N TYR A 33 -1.06 -12.05 11.52
CA TYR A 33 -0.05 -12.69 10.70
C TYR A 33 1.05 -11.68 10.35
N SER A 34 2.30 -12.14 10.34
CA SER A 34 3.38 -11.36 9.73
C SER A 34 3.14 -11.17 8.23
N TYR A 35 3.74 -10.16 7.61
CA TYR A 35 3.57 -9.89 6.17
C TYR A 35 3.94 -11.08 5.27
N ASP A 36 4.92 -11.88 5.66
CA ASP A 36 5.34 -13.07 4.90
C ASP A 36 4.31 -14.21 5.03
N GLN A 37 3.63 -14.30 6.19
CA GLN A 37 2.50 -15.23 6.40
C GLN A 37 1.23 -14.74 5.69
N LEU A 38 0.96 -13.43 5.70
CA LEU A 38 -0.16 -12.84 4.98
C LEU A 38 -0.14 -13.20 3.49
N GLU A 39 1.04 -13.22 2.86
CA GLU A 39 1.16 -13.64 1.46
C GLU A 39 0.64 -15.07 1.25
N GLN A 40 0.98 -15.99 2.17
CA GLN A 40 0.54 -17.38 2.14
C GLN A 40 -0.96 -17.51 2.41
N VAL A 41 -1.47 -16.77 3.41
CA VAL A 41 -2.90 -16.72 3.76
C VAL A 41 -3.72 -16.23 2.56
N ILE A 42 -3.33 -15.11 1.95
CA ILE A 42 -4.02 -14.55 0.77
C ILE A 42 -3.96 -15.55 -0.40
N GLY A 43 -2.81 -16.18 -0.64
CA GLY A 43 -2.66 -17.23 -1.65
C GLY A 43 -3.61 -18.41 -1.41
N PHE A 44 -3.77 -18.84 -0.16
CA PHE A 44 -4.72 -19.88 0.24
C PHE A 44 -6.17 -19.44 -0.04
N LEU A 45 -6.57 -18.23 0.35
CA LEU A 45 -7.92 -17.70 0.11
C LEU A 45 -8.24 -17.62 -1.38
N LEU A 46 -7.33 -17.07 -2.19
CA LEU A 46 -7.49 -17.00 -3.66
C LEU A 46 -7.65 -18.39 -4.28
N LYS A 47 -6.88 -19.37 -3.80
CA LYS A 47 -6.97 -20.76 -4.26
C LYS A 47 -8.32 -21.39 -3.88
N GLY A 48 -8.78 -21.21 -2.63
CA GLY A 48 -10.09 -21.69 -2.16
C GLY A 48 -11.24 -21.11 -2.98
N LEU A 49 -11.30 -19.78 -3.09
CA LEU A 49 -12.33 -19.08 -3.88
C LEU A 49 -12.31 -19.51 -5.35
N SER A 50 -11.12 -19.80 -5.90
CA SER A 50 -10.98 -20.27 -7.29
C SER A 50 -11.53 -21.68 -7.49
N TYR A 51 -11.39 -22.56 -6.50
CA TYR A 51 -12.02 -23.89 -6.53
C TYR A 51 -13.54 -23.79 -6.43
N ASP A 52 -14.06 -22.96 -5.52
CA ASP A 52 -15.50 -22.80 -5.35
C ASP A 52 -16.16 -22.17 -6.58
N LEU A 53 -15.50 -21.23 -7.27
CA LEU A 53 -15.99 -20.65 -8.53
C LEU A 53 -16.10 -21.69 -9.66
N LYS A 54 -15.24 -22.71 -9.66
CA LYS A 54 -15.23 -23.78 -10.67
C LYS A 54 -16.19 -24.91 -10.32
N SER A 55 -16.53 -25.07 -9.05
CA SER A 55 -17.45 -26.10 -8.56
C SER A 55 -18.88 -25.84 -9.07
N LYS A 56 -19.55 -26.90 -9.54
CA LYS A 56 -20.97 -26.84 -9.94
C LYS A 56 -21.94 -26.85 -8.74
N GLY A 57 -21.45 -27.12 -7.53
CA GLY A 57 -22.27 -27.31 -6.32
C GLY A 57 -21.80 -26.50 -5.11
N SER A 58 -21.16 -25.35 -5.33
CA SER A 58 -20.80 -24.46 -4.22
C SER A 58 -22.06 -23.97 -3.51
N SER A 59 -22.04 -23.98 -2.17
CA SER A 59 -23.11 -23.40 -1.34
C SER A 59 -23.14 -21.87 -1.40
N ILE A 60 -22.10 -21.23 -1.97
CA ILE A 60 -21.99 -19.78 -2.12
C ILE A 60 -22.35 -19.42 -3.56
N GLN A 61 -23.20 -18.40 -3.73
CA GLN A 61 -23.61 -17.96 -5.05
C GLN A 61 -22.42 -17.39 -5.84
N ARG A 62 -22.39 -17.67 -7.16
CA ARG A 62 -21.29 -17.24 -8.04
C ARG A 62 -20.99 -15.73 -8.01
N PRO A 63 -21.97 -14.81 -7.99
CA PRO A 63 -21.69 -13.37 -7.86
C PRO A 63 -20.94 -13.03 -6.58
N GLU A 64 -21.31 -13.67 -5.46
CA GLU A 64 -20.67 -13.45 -4.17
C GLU A 64 -19.22 -13.96 -4.16
N LEU A 65 -18.97 -15.14 -4.74
CA LEU A 65 -17.60 -15.64 -4.92
C LEU A 65 -16.75 -14.71 -5.80
N MET A 66 -17.32 -14.11 -6.85
CA MET A 66 -16.63 -13.12 -7.69
C MET A 66 -16.30 -11.84 -6.92
N ARG A 67 -17.22 -11.40 -6.04
CA ARG A 67 -16.99 -10.26 -5.15
C ARG A 67 -15.87 -10.55 -4.15
N LEU A 68 -15.94 -11.66 -3.41
CA LEU A 68 -14.89 -12.09 -2.48
C LEU A 68 -13.53 -12.25 -3.16
N MET A 69 -13.51 -12.77 -4.39
CA MET A 69 -12.28 -12.87 -5.19
C MET A 69 -11.72 -11.50 -5.54
N THR A 70 -12.57 -10.51 -5.80
CA THR A 70 -12.16 -9.13 -6.07
C THR A 70 -11.57 -8.49 -4.81
N GLU A 71 -12.26 -8.61 -3.68
CA GLU A 71 -11.77 -8.12 -2.38
C GLU A 71 -10.43 -8.75 -1.99
N THR A 72 -10.28 -10.07 -2.19
CA THR A 72 -9.02 -10.79 -1.88
C THR A 72 -7.86 -10.34 -2.78
N ARG A 73 -8.13 -9.95 -4.04
CA ARG A 73 -7.11 -9.36 -4.93
C ARG A 73 -6.76 -7.91 -4.55
N ASN A 74 -7.72 -7.15 -4.03
CA ASN A 74 -7.46 -5.81 -3.53
C ASN A 74 -6.61 -5.89 -2.25
N LEU A 75 -6.94 -6.82 -1.35
CA LEU A 75 -6.13 -7.20 -0.19
C LEU A 75 -4.69 -7.57 -0.57
N GLN A 76 -4.52 -8.38 -1.62
CA GLN A 76 -3.19 -8.72 -2.15
C GLN A 76 -2.44 -7.46 -2.61
N SER A 77 -3.12 -6.52 -3.27
CA SER A 77 -2.50 -5.28 -3.74
C SER A 77 -2.03 -4.42 -2.56
N ILE A 78 -2.80 -4.34 -1.46
CA ILE A 78 -2.41 -3.63 -0.22
C ILE A 78 -1.20 -4.29 0.44
N LEU A 79 -1.15 -5.63 0.49
CA LEU A 79 0.03 -6.35 0.98
C LEU A 79 1.28 -5.97 0.19
N TRP A 80 1.18 -5.90 -1.14
CA TRP A 80 2.30 -5.53 -2.00
C TRP A 80 2.79 -4.10 -1.74
N VAL A 81 1.92 -3.16 -1.37
CA VAL A 81 2.35 -1.81 -0.94
C VAL A 81 3.26 -1.91 0.28
N HIS A 82 2.87 -2.70 1.29
CA HIS A 82 3.67 -2.87 2.50
C HIS A 82 5.00 -3.56 2.22
N ILE A 83 5.00 -4.62 1.41
CA ILE A 83 6.22 -5.33 0.99
C ILE A 83 7.14 -4.38 0.23
N PHE A 84 6.59 -3.55 -0.67
CA PHE A 84 7.35 -2.54 -1.40
C PHE A 84 8.08 -1.61 -0.43
N PHE A 85 7.37 -0.94 0.48
CA PHE A 85 8.03 -0.01 1.42
C PHE A 85 8.98 -0.71 2.38
N LYS A 86 8.66 -1.94 2.83
CA LYS A 86 9.57 -2.78 3.64
C LYS A 86 10.90 -2.99 2.92
N SER A 87 10.86 -3.27 1.62
CA SER A 87 12.06 -3.44 0.79
C SER A 87 12.84 -2.13 0.59
N ARG A 88 12.16 -0.99 0.56
CA ARG A 88 12.75 0.35 0.36
C ARG A 88 13.39 0.92 1.62
N MET A 89 13.09 0.40 2.81
CA MET A 89 13.59 0.97 4.07
C MET A 89 15.12 1.12 4.13
N ARG A 90 15.88 0.15 3.58
CA ARG A 90 17.35 0.26 3.53
C ARG A 90 17.81 1.41 2.64
N LEU A 91 17.17 1.59 1.48
CA LEU A 91 17.46 2.69 0.57
C LEU A 91 17.14 4.04 1.23
N ILE A 92 15.94 4.17 1.80
CA ILE A 92 15.50 5.40 2.47
C ILE A 92 16.49 5.78 3.57
N ARG A 93 16.86 4.84 4.46
CA ARG A 93 17.87 5.09 5.50
C ARG A 93 19.21 5.56 4.92
N SER A 94 19.64 4.97 3.80
CA SER A 94 20.86 5.38 3.11
C SER A 94 20.76 6.78 2.51
N LEU A 95 19.59 7.19 2.01
CA LEU A 95 19.38 8.53 1.45
C LEU A 95 19.45 9.60 2.54
N PHE A 96 18.75 9.39 3.67
CA PHE A 96 18.86 10.28 4.84
C PHE A 96 20.30 10.39 5.32
N SER A 97 21.01 9.27 5.43
CA SER A 97 22.42 9.27 5.85
C SER A 97 23.35 10.00 4.87
N LYS A 98 23.07 9.96 3.57
CA LYS A 98 23.87 10.66 2.55
C LYS A 98 23.62 12.16 2.55
N ALA A 99 22.40 12.57 2.85
CA ALA A 99 22.00 13.96 3.02
C ALA A 99 22.40 14.52 4.41
N GLU A 100 23.12 13.75 5.23
CA GLU A 100 23.49 14.12 6.60
C GLU A 100 22.29 14.44 7.51
N LEU A 101 21.12 13.89 7.19
CA LEU A 101 19.87 14.12 7.91
C LEU A 101 19.64 13.05 8.99
N PRO A 102 19.08 13.42 10.16
CA PRO A 102 18.68 12.47 11.17
C PRO A 102 17.51 11.62 10.66
N TYR A 103 17.59 10.29 10.82
CA TYR A 103 16.49 9.42 10.43
C TYR A 103 15.29 9.58 11.39
N PRO A 104 14.09 9.96 10.93
CA PRO A 104 12.96 10.17 11.83
C PRO A 104 12.45 8.85 12.44
N LYS A 105 12.26 8.83 13.76
CA LYS A 105 11.92 7.59 14.51
C LYS A 105 10.52 7.05 14.19
N ASN A 106 9.61 7.92 13.77
CA ASN A 106 8.24 7.60 13.40
C ASN A 106 8.12 7.01 11.99
N ILE A 107 9.19 7.05 11.17
CA ILE A 107 9.15 6.51 9.81
C ILE A 107 9.41 5.01 9.85
N THR A 108 8.34 4.26 9.64
CA THR A 108 8.35 2.81 9.43
C THR A 108 7.73 2.48 8.07
N PHE A 109 7.90 1.26 7.58
CA PHE A 109 7.32 0.89 6.29
C PHE A 109 5.79 0.86 6.34
N GLU A 110 5.21 0.53 7.49
CA GLU A 110 3.76 0.53 7.74
C GLU A 110 3.21 1.95 7.65
N HIS A 111 3.89 2.94 8.24
CA HIS A 111 3.51 4.34 8.11
C HIS A 111 3.59 4.80 6.66
N LEU A 112 4.69 4.54 5.95
CA LEU A 112 4.83 4.92 4.54
C LEU A 112 3.78 4.24 3.65
N ALA A 113 3.51 2.96 3.87
CA ALA A 113 2.46 2.23 3.15
C ALA A 113 1.07 2.82 3.40
N THR A 114 0.75 3.12 4.66
CA THR A 114 -0.53 3.74 5.06
C THR A 114 -0.71 5.10 4.40
N GLN A 115 0.34 5.92 4.38
CA GLN A 115 0.30 7.23 3.74
C GLN A 115 0.14 7.12 2.23
N TYR A 116 0.86 6.19 1.60
CA TYR A 116 0.71 5.94 0.17
C TYR A 116 -0.69 5.44 -0.19
N ILE A 117 -1.28 4.53 0.59
CA ILE A 117 -2.66 4.05 0.38
C ILE A 117 -3.63 5.22 0.56
N SER A 118 -3.49 6.02 1.62
CA SER A 118 -4.32 7.20 1.85
C SER A 118 -4.24 8.20 0.70
N LEU A 119 -3.07 8.33 0.06
CA LEU A 119 -2.86 9.17 -1.11
C LEU A 119 -3.57 8.59 -2.35
N VAL A 120 -3.46 7.27 -2.56
CA VAL A 120 -4.16 6.56 -3.65
C VAL A 120 -5.68 6.65 -3.48
N ASP A 121 -6.20 6.59 -2.26
CA ASP A 121 -7.64 6.69 -2.00
C ASP A 121 -8.21 8.10 -2.23
N GLN A 122 -7.35 9.12 -2.38
CA GLN A 122 -7.80 10.46 -2.68
C GLN A 122 -8.45 10.51 -4.07
N LYS A 123 -9.71 10.94 -4.10
CA LYS A 123 -10.45 11.18 -5.35
C LYS A 123 -9.85 12.33 -6.18
N TYR A 124 -9.28 13.32 -5.50
CA TYR A 124 -8.66 14.51 -6.10
C TYR A 124 -7.36 14.83 -5.34
N PRO A 125 -6.24 14.16 -5.70
CA PRO A 125 -4.92 14.52 -5.19
C PRO A 125 -4.51 15.90 -5.72
N SER A 126 -3.72 16.63 -4.94
CA SER A 126 -3.20 17.94 -5.29
C SER A 126 -1.87 18.18 -4.57
N VAL A 127 -1.00 19.01 -5.16
CA VAL A 127 0.33 19.34 -4.62
C VAL A 127 0.26 19.76 -3.16
N LEU A 128 -0.57 20.77 -2.86
CA LEU A 128 -0.80 21.25 -1.49
C LEU A 128 -1.15 20.16 -0.48
N LYS A 129 -1.97 19.16 -0.87
CA LYS A 129 -2.36 18.08 0.04
C LYS A 129 -1.21 17.11 0.26
N LEU A 130 -0.39 16.89 -0.77
CA LEU A 130 0.74 16.00 -0.70
C LEU A 130 1.85 16.60 0.18
N ILE A 131 2.10 17.91 0.07
CA ILE A 131 3.00 18.66 0.97
C ILE A 131 2.50 18.60 2.42
N GLN A 132 1.22 18.92 2.65
CA GLN A 132 0.66 18.81 4.01
C GLN A 132 0.78 17.39 4.59
N GLN A 133 0.68 16.37 3.73
CA GLN A 133 0.80 14.98 4.15
C GLN A 133 2.25 14.61 4.51
N THR A 134 3.26 15.14 3.80
CA THR A 134 4.69 14.96 4.15
C THR A 134 5.04 15.73 5.42
N GLU A 135 4.51 16.93 5.62
CA GLU A 135 4.66 17.68 6.88
C GLU A 135 4.08 16.94 8.08
N LEU A 136 2.91 16.31 7.94
CA LEU A 136 2.29 15.48 8.99
C LEU A 136 3.12 14.24 9.34
N LEU A 137 4.00 13.78 8.43
CA LEU A 137 4.98 12.74 8.72
C LEU A 137 6.19 13.25 9.49
N GLY A 138 6.26 14.56 9.74
CA GLY A 138 7.32 15.22 10.48
C GLY A 138 8.53 15.58 9.62
N PHE A 139 8.40 15.56 8.30
CA PHE A 139 9.41 16.10 7.40
C PHE A 139 9.35 17.62 7.44
N ARG A 140 10.49 18.24 7.72
CA ARG A 140 10.62 19.68 7.99
C ARG A 140 11.48 20.38 6.95
N THR A 141 12.23 19.64 6.16
CA THR A 141 13.06 20.18 5.09
C THR A 141 12.65 19.59 3.75
N ASP A 142 12.93 20.33 2.70
CA ASP A 142 12.59 19.95 1.33
C ASP A 142 13.33 18.68 0.91
N VAL A 143 14.59 18.53 1.33
CA VAL A 143 15.37 17.30 1.19
C VAL A 143 14.68 16.08 1.82
N GLU A 144 14.08 16.22 3.02
CA GLU A 144 13.36 15.12 3.67
C GLU A 144 12.11 14.72 2.88
N GLN A 145 11.39 15.72 2.37
CA GLN A 145 10.19 15.53 1.56
C GLN A 145 10.55 14.87 0.22
N SER A 146 11.57 15.35 -0.47
CA SER A 146 12.01 14.87 -1.78
C SER A 146 12.41 13.39 -1.72
N ILE A 147 13.10 12.95 -0.66
CA ILE A 147 13.47 11.53 -0.46
C ILE A 147 12.24 10.62 -0.49
N ILE A 148 11.16 11.01 0.19
CA ILE A 148 9.94 10.19 0.34
C ILE A 148 9.02 10.30 -0.87
N LEU A 149 8.87 11.51 -1.42
CA LEU A 149 8.12 11.74 -2.66
C LEU A 149 8.71 10.93 -3.81
N ASN A 150 10.04 10.81 -3.89
CA ASN A 150 10.72 9.91 -4.82
C ASN A 150 10.29 8.44 -4.63
N GLN A 151 10.09 7.98 -3.38
CA GLN A 151 9.59 6.62 -3.12
C GLN A 151 8.13 6.46 -3.54
N PHE A 152 7.29 7.48 -3.37
CA PHE A 152 5.89 7.47 -3.80
C PHE A 152 5.74 7.48 -5.32
N ARG A 153 6.63 8.19 -6.02
CA ARG A 153 6.74 8.14 -7.49
C ARG A 153 7.04 6.73 -7.95
N ASP A 154 8.05 6.09 -7.35
CA ASP A 154 8.46 4.73 -7.71
C ASP A 154 7.38 3.70 -7.37
N ALA A 155 6.72 3.84 -6.21
CA ALA A 155 5.56 3.04 -5.82
C ALA A 155 4.45 3.13 -6.88
N THR A 156 4.18 4.35 -7.37
CA THR A 156 3.16 4.58 -8.41
C THR A 156 3.50 3.88 -9.73
N ARG A 157 4.80 3.74 -10.03
CA ARG A 157 5.27 3.03 -11.22
C ARG A 157 5.16 1.51 -11.07
N GLU A 158 5.56 0.97 -9.91
CA GLU A 158 5.83 -0.46 -9.71
C GLU A 158 4.64 -1.25 -9.13
N LEU A 159 3.71 -0.59 -8.43
CA LEU A 159 2.59 -1.26 -7.79
C LEU A 159 1.42 -1.54 -8.74
N SER A 160 0.57 -2.48 -8.30
CA SER A 160 -0.58 -2.99 -9.04
C SER A 160 -1.51 -1.86 -9.52
N PRO A 161 -1.90 -1.85 -10.81
CA PRO A 161 -2.90 -0.92 -11.33
C PRO A 161 -4.26 -1.01 -10.63
N ARG A 162 -4.54 -2.12 -9.91
CA ARG A 162 -5.80 -2.32 -9.17
C ARG A 162 -5.94 -1.40 -7.95
N LEU A 163 -4.84 -0.81 -7.49
CA LEU A 163 -4.88 0.17 -6.40
C LEU A 163 -5.59 1.45 -6.84
N TYR A 164 -5.57 1.79 -8.12
CA TYR A 164 -6.08 3.05 -8.63
C TYR A 164 -7.49 2.89 -9.18
N GLN A 165 -8.29 3.96 -9.07
CA GLN A 165 -9.67 3.98 -9.56
C GLN A 165 -9.74 3.83 -11.08
N SER A 166 -8.71 4.32 -11.78
CA SER A 166 -8.56 4.21 -13.23
C SER A 166 -7.12 4.48 -13.65
N VAL A 167 -6.78 4.18 -14.90
CA VAL A 167 -5.49 4.55 -15.50
C VAL A 167 -5.29 6.08 -15.46
N LYS A 168 -6.36 6.86 -15.71
CA LYS A 168 -6.32 8.33 -15.63
C LYS A 168 -6.06 8.80 -14.20
N HIS A 169 -6.69 8.18 -13.20
CA HIS A 169 -6.46 8.50 -11.79
C HIS A 169 -5.00 8.22 -11.37
N ARG A 170 -4.42 7.09 -11.81
CA ARG A 170 -2.98 6.81 -11.61
C ARG A 170 -2.08 7.85 -12.27
N GLN A 171 -2.39 8.26 -13.50
CA GLN A 171 -1.63 9.28 -14.23
C GLN A 171 -1.70 10.64 -13.52
N ASN A 172 -2.90 11.06 -13.11
CA ASN A 172 -3.09 12.28 -12.33
C ASN A 172 -2.32 12.24 -11.02
N LEU A 173 -2.35 11.11 -10.29
CA LEU A 173 -1.59 10.96 -9.06
C LEU A 173 -0.09 11.09 -9.31
N ARG A 174 0.42 10.44 -10.36
CA ARG A 174 1.82 10.55 -10.75
C ARG A 174 2.21 11.98 -11.13
N LEU A 175 1.35 12.70 -11.85
CA LEU A 175 1.56 14.10 -12.21
C LEU A 175 1.71 14.95 -10.95
N VAL A 176 0.75 14.83 -10.02
CA VAL A 176 0.79 15.57 -8.75
C VAL A 176 2.06 15.28 -7.96
N ILE A 177 2.51 14.02 -7.90
CA ILE A 177 3.78 13.67 -7.23
C ILE A 177 4.98 14.33 -7.91
N LEU A 178 5.00 14.40 -9.25
CA LEU A 178 6.09 15.04 -9.99
C LEU A 178 6.08 16.56 -9.79
N GLU A 179 4.93 17.20 -9.91
CA GLU A 179 4.78 18.64 -9.65
C GLU A 179 5.19 19.00 -8.21
N THR A 180 4.86 18.15 -7.23
CA THR A 180 5.29 18.36 -5.83
C THR A 180 6.79 18.17 -5.66
N LEU A 181 7.39 17.21 -6.37
CA LEU A 181 8.85 17.05 -6.36
C LEU A 181 9.54 18.28 -6.95
N GLU A 182 9.05 18.79 -8.07
CA GLU A 182 9.58 19.98 -8.72
C GLU A 182 9.49 21.22 -7.81
N GLU A 183 8.39 21.40 -7.08
CA GLU A 183 8.22 22.51 -6.12
C GLU A 183 9.21 22.42 -4.96
N VAL A 184 9.31 21.24 -4.35
CA VAL A 184 10.21 20.98 -3.21
C VAL A 184 11.68 21.08 -3.62
N GLU A 185 12.06 20.55 -4.79
CA GLU A 185 13.43 20.62 -5.30
C GLU A 185 13.82 22.08 -5.66
N ALA A 186 12.88 22.89 -6.16
CA ALA A 186 13.13 24.32 -6.42
C ALA A 186 13.33 25.12 -5.11
N GLU A 187 12.53 24.86 -4.08
CA GLU A 187 12.70 25.51 -2.77
C GLU A 187 14.02 25.11 -2.10
N GLU A 188 14.45 23.86 -2.27
CA GLU A 188 15.77 23.37 -1.85
C GLU A 188 16.91 24.17 -2.52
N GLU A 189 16.87 24.30 -3.85
CA GLU A 189 17.88 25.06 -4.62
C GLU A 189 17.93 26.54 -4.22
N GLU A 190 16.78 27.20 -4.07
CA GLU A 190 16.73 28.60 -3.62
C GLU A 190 17.28 28.79 -2.19
N GLY A 191 17.06 27.81 -1.31
CA GLY A 191 17.58 27.82 0.05
C GLY A 191 19.10 27.61 0.16
N GLU A 192 19.70 26.89 -0.79
CA GLU A 192 21.16 26.70 -0.86
C GLU A 192 21.90 27.94 -1.39
N GLU A 193 21.24 28.79 -2.18
CA GLU A 193 21.82 30.00 -2.78
C GLU A 193 21.76 31.25 -1.88
N ALA A 194 21.06 31.19 -0.73
CA ALA A 194 20.81 32.31 0.20
C ALA A 194 21.78 32.39 1.39
#